data_AF-A0A7X7NZX4-F1
#
_entry.id   AF-A0A7X7NZX4-F1
#
_cell.length_a   1.000
_cell.length_b   1.000
_cell.length_c   1.000
_cell.angle_alpha   90.00
_cell.angle_beta   90.00
_cell.angle_gamma   90.00
#
_symmetry.space_group_name_H-M   'P 1'
#
loop_
_entity.id
_entity.type
_entity.pdbx_description
1 polymer ?
#
loop_
_entity_poly.entity_id
_entity_poly.type
_entity_poly.pdbx_seq_one_letter_code
_entity_poly.pdbx_strand_id
1 'polypeptide(L)'
;MRNQSQAGAAMIFAVIIGVVLTVVGTAMLMISESHANEVQHTEDLALANSYAISGVELALGLIKQGGFEPPAKTYCGKFGGPYLEYDPEQDTGDYDILFTIELNDDKGEYTILSYGYARRASQQGKAASASSSAVGYTFTDPGYQGGSGGGGSGKPPKLDMIFATAESGKAIELTGSSVIIGDTGTNSTELNSVSFVGTSYIQGDLYIGSGGDYNSVIKGNGASHVRGTITNLESKRNYSLPEFPEFPENLPNKGDVNAGWWPIPDGGHRITENGYYPNIDVHSELTIDIDNSDRIIRTDSLRVLESGKIKLNRTGSGKLVLYVADTFELTGGSTINYGGDYNSLVMYFGGNAIKVDGNTKFVGAVFALKSNININGSGGITGHIVTGGNQIEVTGDALAHVRVLYAPEASLLVSGSGKVRGIAVVKDISVLGNCRIILDESLNLDFFNQLDWGTATDGSGGTWLQG
;
A
#
# COMPACT_ATOMS: atom_id res chain seq x y z
N MET A 1 -21.53 -4.53 38.18
CA MET A 1 -20.38 -5.28 37.65
C MET A 1 -19.76 -4.45 36.54
N ARG A 2 -18.73 -3.68 36.90
CA ARG A 2 -17.82 -2.95 36.00
C ARG A 2 -16.62 -3.88 35.79
N ASN A 3 -16.17 -4.05 34.54
CA ASN A 3 -14.80 -4.40 34.10
C ASN A 3 -14.78 -5.32 32.86
N GLN A 4 -15.20 -4.84 31.69
CA GLN A 4 -14.71 -5.41 30.41
C GLN A 4 -14.50 -4.40 29.26
N SER A 5 -14.70 -3.09 29.44
CA SER A 5 -14.49 -2.12 28.34
C SER A 5 -13.13 -1.37 28.37
N GLN A 6 -12.21 -1.73 29.27
CA GLN A 6 -10.91 -1.03 29.36
C GLN A 6 -9.76 -1.75 28.63
N ALA A 7 -9.92 -3.01 28.23
CA ALA A 7 -8.86 -3.73 27.50
C ALA A 7 -8.80 -3.37 26.00
N GLY A 8 -9.94 -3.05 25.39
CA GLY A 8 -10.02 -2.70 23.96
C GLY A 8 -9.51 -1.30 23.61
N ALA A 9 -9.69 -0.31 24.51
CA ALA A 9 -9.18 1.05 24.31
C ALA A 9 -7.67 1.17 24.59
N ALA A 10 -7.12 0.30 25.46
CA ALA A 10 -5.70 0.32 25.82
C ALA A 10 -4.79 -0.28 24.74
N MET A 11 -5.26 -1.27 23.95
CA MET A 11 -4.44 -1.85 22.87
C MET A 11 -4.31 -0.94 21.63
N ILE A 12 -5.30 -0.06 21.37
CA ILE A 12 -5.22 0.90 20.26
C ILE A 12 -4.24 2.05 20.60
N PHE A 13 -4.16 2.44 21.88
CA PHE A 13 -3.15 3.39 22.34
C PHE A 13 -1.71 2.82 22.29
N ALA A 14 -1.53 1.52 22.47
CA ALA A 14 -0.20 0.88 22.42
C ALA A 14 0.39 0.81 20.99
N VAL A 15 -0.45 0.67 19.97
CA VAL A 15 0.01 0.63 18.57
C VAL A 15 0.39 2.03 18.06
N ILE A 16 -0.28 3.08 18.53
CA ILE A 16 0.07 4.48 18.21
C ILE A 16 1.35 4.90 18.95
N ILE A 17 1.56 4.47 20.20
CA ILE A 17 2.81 4.74 20.95
C ILE A 17 4.01 3.95 20.37
N GLY A 18 3.78 2.79 19.74
CA GLY A 18 4.83 2.00 19.08
C GLY A 18 5.44 2.65 17.84
N VAL A 19 4.66 3.45 17.10
CA VAL A 19 5.15 4.20 15.92
C VAL A 19 5.87 5.49 16.32
N VAL A 20 5.52 6.09 17.46
CA VAL A 20 6.15 7.34 17.94
C VAL A 20 7.58 7.12 18.49
N LEU A 21 7.93 5.91 18.98
CA LEU A 21 9.28 5.63 19.49
C LEU A 21 10.35 5.44 18.40
N THR A 22 9.98 5.14 17.15
CA THR A 22 10.96 5.01 16.05
C THR A 22 11.39 6.37 15.50
N VAL A 23 10.51 7.38 15.49
CA VAL A 23 10.83 8.74 15.04
C VAL A 23 11.77 9.46 16.03
N VAL A 24 11.62 9.21 17.34
CA VAL A 24 12.53 9.76 18.36
C VAL A 24 13.91 9.07 18.31
N GLY A 25 13.96 7.78 17.99
CA GLY A 25 15.21 7.02 17.87
C GLY A 25 16.07 7.44 16.68
N THR A 26 15.47 7.80 15.54
CA THR A 26 16.23 8.30 14.37
C THR A 26 16.73 9.72 14.53
N ALA A 27 16.02 10.57 15.28
CA ALA A 27 16.47 11.93 15.59
C ALA A 27 17.70 11.94 16.53
N MET A 28 17.79 10.99 17.47
CA MET A 28 18.94 10.90 18.38
C MET A 28 20.24 10.40 17.73
N LEU A 29 20.18 9.74 16.57
CA LEU A 29 21.36 9.16 15.92
C LEU A 29 22.13 10.12 14.99
N MET A 30 21.66 11.36 14.82
CA MET A 30 22.35 12.37 13.99
C MET A 30 23.15 13.42 14.76
N ILE A 31 23.29 13.32 16.09
CA ILE A 31 23.95 14.36 16.89
C ILE A 31 25.03 13.74 17.78
N SER A 32 26.16 13.40 17.15
CA SER A 32 27.45 13.28 17.85
C SER A 32 28.31 14.46 17.40
N GLU A 33 28.58 15.38 18.35
CA GLU A 33 29.39 16.60 18.26
C GLU A 33 28.69 17.77 17.50
N SER A 34 28.43 18.97 18.01
CA SER A 34 29.06 19.74 19.09
C SER A 34 28.16 20.92 19.56
N HIS A 35 28.44 21.44 20.75
CA HIS A 35 27.99 22.71 21.36
C HIS A 35 26.49 22.94 21.71
N ALA A 36 26.27 23.27 22.99
CA ALA A 36 24.99 23.34 23.69
C ALA A 36 23.93 24.32 23.12
N ASN A 37 24.30 25.23 22.20
CA ASN A 37 23.33 26.13 21.57
C ASN A 37 22.61 25.48 20.36
N GLU A 38 23.26 24.54 19.67
CA GLU A 38 22.71 23.86 18.49
C GLU A 38 21.75 22.72 18.91
N VAL A 39 22.07 22.03 20.02
CA VAL A 39 21.21 21.02 20.64
C VAL A 39 19.87 21.62 21.07
N GLN A 40 19.88 22.81 21.68
CA GLN A 40 18.65 23.46 22.15
C GLN A 40 17.76 23.99 21.02
N HIS A 41 18.34 24.51 19.92
CA HIS A 41 17.55 24.89 18.74
C HIS A 41 16.92 23.65 18.08
N THR A 42 17.64 22.52 18.10
CA THR A 42 17.16 21.25 17.57
C THR A 42 16.04 20.66 18.43
N GLU A 43 16.14 20.77 19.76
CA GLU A 43 15.08 20.38 20.69
C GLU A 43 13.80 21.22 20.51
N ASP A 44 13.92 22.55 20.39
CA ASP A 44 12.79 23.44 20.16
C ASP A 44 12.11 23.15 18.81
N LEU A 45 12.87 22.84 17.76
CA LEU A 45 12.33 22.46 16.45
C LEU A 45 11.64 21.08 16.50
N ALA A 46 12.20 20.11 17.21
CA ALA A 46 11.58 18.80 17.41
C ALA A 46 10.26 18.92 18.19
N LEU A 47 10.23 19.80 19.19
CA LEU A 47 9.02 20.10 19.96
C LEU A 47 7.96 20.80 19.10
N ALA A 48 8.36 21.79 18.30
CA ALA A 48 7.48 22.46 17.35
C ALA A 48 6.91 21.48 16.31
N ASN A 49 7.72 20.56 15.76
CA ASN A 49 7.22 19.52 14.85
C ASN A 49 6.22 18.58 15.54
N SER A 50 6.45 18.23 16.81
CA SER A 50 5.53 17.39 17.59
C SER A 50 4.18 18.08 17.78
N TYR A 51 4.18 19.38 18.07
CA TYR A 51 2.97 20.21 18.15
C TYR A 51 2.21 20.29 16.81
N ALA A 52 2.92 20.42 15.69
CA ALA A 52 2.30 20.41 14.37
C ALA A 52 1.59 19.07 14.08
N ILE A 53 2.20 17.94 14.44
CA ILE A 53 1.58 16.61 14.31
C ILE A 53 0.33 16.51 15.19
N SER A 54 0.41 16.92 16.47
CA SER A 54 -0.74 16.93 17.36
C SER A 54 -1.89 17.80 16.83
N GLY A 55 -1.59 18.90 16.13
CA GLY A 55 -2.61 19.72 15.47
C GLY A 55 -3.38 18.97 14.37
N VAL A 56 -2.71 18.10 13.62
CA VAL A 56 -3.38 17.21 12.65
C VAL A 56 -4.31 16.21 13.37
N GLU A 57 -3.84 15.60 14.45
CA GLU A 57 -4.65 14.64 15.23
C GLU A 57 -5.90 15.30 15.82
N LEU A 58 -5.77 16.53 16.32
CA LEU A 58 -6.88 17.32 16.87
C LEU A 58 -7.88 17.70 15.78
N ALA A 59 -7.40 18.14 14.63
CA ALA A 59 -8.24 18.44 13.47
C ALA A 59 -9.05 17.22 13.02
N LEU A 60 -8.42 16.04 12.94
CA LEU A 60 -9.10 14.78 12.63
C LEU A 60 -10.14 14.41 13.70
N GLY A 61 -9.86 14.68 14.97
CA GLY A 61 -10.80 14.49 16.08
C GLY A 61 -12.04 15.38 15.95
N LEU A 62 -11.86 16.67 15.61
CA LEU A 62 -12.94 17.64 15.41
C LEU A 62 -13.84 17.23 14.24
N ILE A 63 -13.26 16.84 13.11
CA ILE A 63 -14.02 16.40 11.93
C ILE A 63 -14.85 15.15 12.27
N LYS A 64 -14.27 14.16 12.96
CA LYS A 64 -14.97 12.92 13.36
C LYS A 64 -16.11 13.14 14.35
N GLN A 65 -16.03 14.16 15.19
CA GLN A 65 -17.08 14.49 16.16
C GLN A 65 -18.16 15.41 15.57
N GLY A 66 -18.06 15.78 14.28
CA GLY A 66 -18.96 16.74 13.63
C GLY A 66 -18.78 18.17 14.16
N GLY A 67 -17.62 18.48 14.74
CA GLY A 67 -17.31 19.79 15.33
C GLY A 67 -16.76 20.82 14.35
N PHE A 68 -16.61 20.46 13.08
CA PHE A 68 -16.20 21.36 11.99
C PHE A 68 -17.38 21.56 11.03
N GLU A 69 -17.67 22.81 10.71
CA GLU A 69 -18.65 23.20 9.68
C GLU A 69 -17.95 24.14 8.68
N PRO A 70 -18.11 23.92 7.36
CA PRO A 70 -17.58 24.81 6.33
C PRO A 70 -18.05 26.27 6.52
N PRO A 71 -17.28 27.28 6.09
CA PRO A 71 -16.08 27.23 5.25
C PRO A 71 -14.78 26.90 6.03
N ALA A 72 -13.60 27.12 5.43
CA ALA A 72 -12.32 26.89 6.09
C ALA A 72 -12.22 27.62 7.44
N LYS A 73 -11.78 26.91 8.48
CA LYS A 73 -11.62 27.45 9.84
C LYS A 73 -10.23 27.16 10.39
N THR A 74 -9.65 28.15 11.03
CA THR A 74 -8.38 28.05 11.75
C THR A 74 -8.65 27.92 13.24
N TYR A 75 -7.87 27.09 13.92
CA TYR A 75 -7.96 26.85 15.36
C TYR A 75 -6.58 27.02 15.99
N CYS A 76 -6.54 27.57 17.20
CA CYS A 76 -5.30 27.75 17.96
C CYS A 76 -5.47 27.34 19.42
N GLY A 77 -4.38 26.95 20.07
CA GLY A 77 -4.39 26.64 21.50
C GLY A 77 -3.03 26.22 22.06
N LYS A 78 -3.01 26.04 23.37
CA LYS A 78 -1.86 25.51 24.11
C LYS A 78 -1.89 23.99 24.13
N PHE A 79 -0.71 23.37 24.11
CA PHE A 79 -0.62 21.92 24.19
C PHE A 79 -1.26 21.40 25.49
N GLY A 80 -2.22 20.48 25.38
CA GLY A 80 -2.99 19.95 26.51
C GLY A 80 -4.12 20.86 27.03
N GLY A 81 -4.34 22.02 26.40
CA GLY A 81 -5.46 22.93 26.69
C GLY A 81 -6.62 22.80 25.70
N PRO A 82 -7.71 23.57 25.89
CA PRO A 82 -8.77 23.67 24.90
C PRO A 82 -8.27 24.41 23.65
N TYR A 83 -8.77 24.01 22.48
CA TYR A 83 -8.51 24.66 21.20
C TYR A 83 -9.74 25.42 20.76
N LEU A 84 -9.56 26.68 20.37
CA LEU A 84 -10.63 27.59 19.99
C LEU A 84 -10.42 28.06 18.55
N GLU A 85 -11.52 28.45 17.90
CA GLU A 85 -11.46 29.11 16.59
C GLU A 85 -10.60 30.38 16.71
N TYR A 86 -9.66 30.53 15.77
CA TYR A 86 -8.67 31.59 15.77
C TYR A 86 -9.31 32.90 15.28
N ASP A 87 -9.22 33.95 16.11
CA ASP A 87 -9.66 35.30 15.79
C ASP A 87 -8.43 36.20 15.55
N PRO A 88 -8.17 36.65 14.30
CA PRO A 88 -7.05 37.52 13.98
C PRO A 88 -7.09 38.87 14.73
N GLU A 89 -8.27 39.36 15.12
CA GLU A 89 -8.40 40.64 15.84
C GLU A 89 -8.02 40.52 17.33
N GLN A 90 -8.03 39.28 17.86
CA GLN A 90 -7.66 38.95 19.24
C GLN A 90 -6.38 38.12 19.32
N ASP A 91 -5.58 38.13 18.27
CA ASP A 91 -4.34 37.35 18.22
C ASP A 91 -3.30 37.90 19.20
N THR A 92 -3.26 37.30 20.39
CA THR A 92 -2.17 37.49 21.35
C THR A 92 -0.88 36.84 20.88
N GLY A 93 -1.00 36.03 19.83
CA GLY A 93 0.00 35.13 19.34
C GLY A 93 0.48 34.28 20.48
N ASP A 94 -0.36 33.74 21.37
CA ASP A 94 0.05 32.88 22.51
C ASP A 94 -0.55 31.47 22.42
N TYR A 95 -0.06 30.70 21.45
CA TYR A 95 -0.45 29.31 21.19
C TYR A 95 0.77 28.46 20.82
N ASP A 96 0.63 27.15 21.05
CA ASP A 96 1.66 26.15 20.73
C ASP A 96 1.31 25.41 19.43
N ILE A 97 0.01 25.35 19.08
CA ILE A 97 -0.51 24.74 17.86
C ILE A 97 -1.43 25.74 17.16
N LEU A 98 -1.29 25.84 15.84
CA LEU A 98 -2.21 26.51 14.94
C LEU A 98 -2.52 25.56 13.78
N PHE A 99 -3.79 25.23 13.54
CA PHE A 99 -4.15 24.40 12.40
C PHE A 99 -5.38 24.93 11.68
N THR A 100 -5.42 24.75 10.37
CA THR A 100 -6.55 25.12 9.52
C THR A 100 -7.15 23.88 8.92
N ILE A 101 -8.48 23.77 8.96
CA ILE A 101 -9.25 22.75 8.28
C ILE A 101 -9.98 23.44 7.13
N GLU A 102 -9.81 22.92 5.92
CA GLU A 102 -10.51 23.34 4.72
C GLU A 102 -11.22 22.13 4.12
N LEU A 103 -12.50 22.27 3.78
CA LEU A 103 -13.23 21.25 3.02
C LEU A 103 -13.37 21.72 1.58
N ASN A 104 -12.89 20.91 0.64
CA ASN A 104 -13.24 21.03 -0.75
C ASN A 104 -14.62 20.40 -0.97
N ASP A 105 -15.65 21.24 -0.92
CA ASP A 105 -17.06 20.86 -1.08
C ASP A 105 -17.39 20.24 -2.44
N ASP A 106 -16.49 20.24 -3.44
CA ASP A 106 -16.67 19.59 -4.74
C ASP A 106 -16.06 18.18 -4.79
N LYS A 107 -15.15 17.86 -3.87
CA LYS A 107 -14.41 16.59 -3.82
C LYS A 107 -14.58 15.82 -2.52
N GLY A 108 -15.23 16.43 -1.53
CA GLY A 108 -15.31 15.88 -0.18
C GLY A 108 -13.97 15.80 0.51
N GLU A 109 -12.99 16.56 0.06
CA GLU A 109 -11.60 16.44 0.49
C GLU A 109 -11.31 17.46 1.58
N TYR A 110 -11.03 16.99 2.79
CA TYR A 110 -10.50 17.82 3.86
C TYR A 110 -8.99 18.00 3.68
N THR A 111 -8.54 19.25 3.67
CA THR A 111 -7.14 19.61 3.79
C THR A 111 -6.90 20.23 5.16
N ILE A 112 -5.93 19.69 5.89
CA ILE A 112 -5.47 20.18 7.18
C ILE A 112 -4.06 20.74 7.01
N LEU A 113 -3.85 21.99 7.39
CA LEU A 113 -2.54 22.62 7.47
C LEU A 113 -2.24 22.96 8.92
N SER A 114 -1.23 22.32 9.51
CA SER A 114 -0.90 22.47 10.93
C SER A 114 0.52 23.00 11.15
N TYR A 115 0.67 23.89 12.12
CA TYR A 115 1.91 24.52 12.54
C TYR A 115 2.09 24.35 14.04
N GLY A 116 3.30 24.04 14.48
CA GLY A 116 3.68 24.05 15.88
C GLY A 116 4.67 25.15 16.19
N TYR A 117 4.54 25.70 17.40
CA TYR A 117 5.35 26.80 17.90
C TYR A 117 5.93 26.45 19.26
N ALA A 118 7.24 26.25 19.32
CA ALA A 118 7.96 26.10 20.58
C ALA A 118 8.49 27.47 21.02
N ARG A 119 8.14 27.89 22.24
CA ARG A 119 8.43 29.23 22.75
C ARG A 119 9.23 29.17 24.04
N ARG A 120 10.23 30.04 24.14
CA ARG A 120 10.98 30.27 25.37
C ARG A 120 10.37 31.41 26.18
N ALA A 121 10.29 31.24 27.49
CA ALA A 121 10.06 32.36 28.40
C ALA A 121 11.36 33.20 28.49
N SER A 122 11.50 34.25 27.68
CA SER A 122 12.58 35.23 27.86
C SER A 122 12.17 36.24 28.94
N GLN A 123 12.97 36.39 30.01
CA GLN A 123 12.96 37.65 30.75
C GLN A 123 13.46 38.73 29.80
N GLN A 124 12.62 39.74 29.53
CA GLN A 124 12.85 40.87 28.62
C GLN A 124 12.71 40.57 27.10
N GLY A 125 11.47 40.30 26.67
CA GLY A 125 10.85 41.13 25.62
C GLY A 125 11.09 40.82 24.15
N LYS A 126 11.79 39.74 23.77
CA LYS A 126 11.73 39.17 22.41
C LYS A 126 11.89 37.65 22.48
N ALA A 127 10.77 36.93 22.42
CA ALA A 127 10.78 35.47 22.42
C ALA A 127 11.37 34.97 21.09
N ALA A 128 12.43 34.17 21.16
CA ALA A 128 12.80 33.30 20.04
C ALA A 128 11.74 32.18 19.98
N SER A 129 10.96 32.15 18.90
CA SER A 129 10.01 31.08 18.60
C SER A 129 10.60 30.18 17.52
N ALA A 130 10.82 28.90 17.82
CA ALA A 130 11.01 27.91 16.76
C ALA A 130 9.62 27.56 16.21
N SER A 131 9.43 27.73 14.91
CA SER A 131 8.21 27.33 14.21
C SER A 131 8.52 26.13 13.35
N SER A 132 7.64 25.14 13.35
CA SER A 132 7.73 24.01 12.44
C SER A 132 7.49 24.47 11.00
N SER A 133 7.94 23.67 10.03
CA SER A 133 7.31 23.70 8.71
C SER A 133 5.83 23.29 8.84
N ALA A 134 4.98 23.75 7.91
CA ALA A 134 3.59 23.33 7.85
C ALA A 134 3.53 21.81 7.63
N VAL A 135 2.79 21.10 8.50
CA VAL A 135 2.41 19.71 8.28
C VAL A 135 1.06 19.72 7.56
N GLY A 136 1.08 19.35 6.29
CA GLY A 136 -0.12 19.20 5.46
C GLY A 136 -0.64 17.77 5.50
N TYR A 137 -1.94 17.61 5.71
CA TYR A 137 -2.62 16.32 5.67
C TYR A 137 -3.95 16.45 4.92
N THR A 138 -4.14 15.64 3.88
CA THR A 138 -5.33 15.68 3.03
C THR A 138 -6.02 14.32 3.05
N PHE A 139 -7.34 14.30 3.22
CA PHE A 139 -8.14 13.07 3.18
C PHE A 139 -9.57 13.34 2.73
N THR A 140 -10.19 12.36 2.07
CA THR A 140 -11.59 12.46 1.63
C THR A 140 -12.54 11.98 2.71
N ASP A 141 -13.63 12.72 2.95
CA ASP A 141 -14.74 12.34 3.80
C ASP A 141 -15.35 11.02 3.29
N PRO A 142 -15.38 9.95 4.11
CA PRO A 142 -16.03 8.69 3.74
C PRO A 142 -17.53 8.83 3.42
N GLY A 143 -18.18 9.93 3.84
CA GLY A 143 -19.59 10.22 3.62
C GLY A 143 -19.91 11.23 2.51
N TYR A 144 -18.91 11.86 1.88
CA TYR A 144 -19.17 12.85 0.84
C TYR A 144 -19.57 12.19 -0.49
N GLN A 145 -20.75 12.56 -0.97
CA GLN A 145 -21.34 12.15 -2.25
C GLN A 145 -21.60 13.41 -3.08
N GLY A 146 -20.63 13.80 -3.91
CA GLY A 146 -20.80 14.91 -4.84
C GLY A 146 -19.90 14.77 -6.06
N GLY A 147 -20.49 14.91 -7.26
CA GLY A 147 -19.80 15.60 -8.35
C GLY A 147 -19.14 14.83 -9.50
N SER A 148 -19.72 13.72 -9.99
CA SER A 148 -19.50 13.19 -11.35
C SER A 148 -18.06 12.76 -11.74
N GLY A 149 -17.71 11.54 -11.33
CA GLY A 149 -16.88 10.60 -12.10
C GLY A 149 -17.18 9.23 -11.52
N GLY A 150 -17.86 8.36 -12.28
CA GLY A 150 -18.38 7.09 -11.77
C GLY A 150 -17.30 6.26 -11.10
N GLY A 151 -17.51 5.90 -9.84
CA GLY A 151 -16.68 4.99 -9.08
C GLY A 151 -17.50 4.41 -7.92
N GLY A 152 -17.62 3.10 -7.89
CA GLY A 152 -18.55 2.43 -6.99
C GLY A 152 -17.91 2.14 -5.64
N SER A 153 -18.56 2.51 -4.54
CA SER A 153 -18.06 2.30 -3.17
C SER A 153 -18.21 0.85 -2.70
N GLY A 154 -17.41 -0.04 -3.27
CA GLY A 154 -17.29 -1.43 -2.84
C GLY A 154 -16.35 -1.53 -1.66
N LYS A 155 -16.65 -2.42 -0.72
CA LYS A 155 -15.68 -2.75 0.33
C LYS A 155 -14.61 -3.67 -0.26
N PRO A 156 -13.31 -3.46 0.01
CA PRO A 156 -12.28 -4.40 -0.39
C PRO A 156 -12.60 -5.81 0.14
N PRO A 157 -12.27 -6.85 -0.64
CA PRO A 157 -12.55 -8.23 -0.28
C PRO A 157 -11.77 -8.65 0.97
N LYS A 158 -12.28 -9.67 1.67
CA LYS A 158 -11.61 -10.20 2.87
C LYS A 158 -10.31 -10.91 2.48
N LEU A 159 -9.19 -10.39 2.98
CA LEU A 159 -7.84 -10.92 2.82
C LEU A 159 -7.36 -11.51 4.15
N ASP A 160 -7.72 -12.75 4.44
CA ASP A 160 -7.43 -13.45 5.72
C ASP A 160 -6.79 -14.84 5.53
N MET A 161 -6.65 -15.32 4.29
CA MET A 161 -6.10 -16.64 3.98
C MET A 161 -5.57 -16.70 2.54
N ILE A 162 -4.79 -17.73 2.23
CA ILE A 162 -4.46 -18.08 0.85
C ILE A 162 -5.73 -18.65 0.20
N PHE A 163 -6.14 -18.16 -0.97
CA PHE A 163 -7.44 -18.51 -1.54
C PHE A 163 -7.40 -18.81 -3.04
N ALA A 164 -7.99 -19.94 -3.44
CA ALA A 164 -8.24 -20.33 -4.82
C ALA A 164 -9.73 -20.14 -5.18
N THR A 165 -10.06 -19.17 -6.03
CA THR A 165 -11.44 -18.78 -6.37
C THR A 165 -12.16 -19.80 -7.23
N ALA A 166 -11.44 -20.67 -7.94
CA ALA A 166 -12.00 -21.65 -8.86
C ALA A 166 -13.08 -22.52 -8.20
N GLU A 167 -14.23 -22.61 -8.87
CA GLU A 167 -15.34 -23.49 -8.51
C GLU A 167 -15.25 -24.85 -9.22
N SER A 168 -14.47 -24.92 -10.30
CA SER A 168 -14.34 -26.11 -11.12
C SER A 168 -12.88 -26.39 -11.50
N GLY A 169 -12.58 -27.66 -11.79
CA GLY A 169 -11.23 -28.11 -12.14
C GLY A 169 -10.32 -28.29 -10.92
N LYS A 170 -9.02 -28.09 -11.12
CA LYS A 170 -8.01 -28.17 -10.05
C LYS A 170 -7.86 -26.79 -9.42
N ALA A 171 -8.32 -26.65 -8.17
CA ALA A 171 -8.21 -25.40 -7.44
C ALA A 171 -6.86 -25.28 -6.72
N ILE A 172 -6.41 -26.37 -6.08
CA ILE A 172 -5.14 -26.39 -5.32
C ILE A 172 -4.41 -27.69 -5.63
N GLU A 173 -3.20 -27.58 -6.17
CA GLU A 173 -2.32 -28.69 -6.44
C GLU A 173 -0.94 -28.47 -5.82
N LEU A 174 -0.57 -29.34 -4.88
CA LEU A 174 0.76 -29.37 -4.30
C LEU A 174 1.46 -30.66 -4.70
N THR A 175 2.69 -30.56 -5.22
CA THR A 175 3.50 -31.72 -5.61
C THR A 175 4.92 -31.64 -5.05
N GLY A 176 5.54 -32.81 -4.84
CA GLY A 176 6.91 -32.90 -4.32
C GLY A 176 6.94 -32.72 -2.80
N SER A 177 7.76 -31.77 -2.34
CA SER A 177 7.87 -31.38 -0.92
C SER A 177 7.37 -29.95 -0.69
N SER A 178 6.43 -29.50 -1.52
CA SER A 178 5.88 -28.14 -1.49
C SER A 178 5.02 -27.91 -0.25
N VAL A 179 5.00 -26.66 0.22
CA VAL A 179 4.31 -26.30 1.46
C VAL A 179 3.55 -24.99 1.30
N ILE A 180 2.30 -24.97 1.76
CA ILE A 180 1.60 -23.72 2.10
C ILE A 180 1.59 -23.60 3.63
N ILE A 181 2.00 -22.44 4.14
CA ILE A 181 1.98 -22.10 5.57
C ILE A 181 0.96 -20.99 5.77
N GLY A 182 -0.06 -21.26 6.59
CA GLY A 182 -1.22 -20.38 6.79
C GLY A 182 -2.52 -21.03 6.32
N ASP A 183 -3.63 -20.46 6.77
CA ASP A 183 -4.96 -20.91 6.38
C ASP A 183 -5.14 -20.79 4.87
N THR A 184 -5.80 -21.80 4.29
CA THR A 184 -5.98 -21.94 2.85
C THR A 184 -7.42 -22.28 2.52
N GLY A 185 -7.99 -21.66 1.50
CA GLY A 185 -9.39 -21.87 1.11
C GLY A 185 -9.61 -22.04 -0.38
N THR A 186 -10.74 -22.65 -0.74
CA THR A 186 -11.26 -22.67 -2.12
C THR A 186 -12.79 -22.66 -2.15
N ASN A 187 -13.36 -22.09 -3.21
CA ASN A 187 -14.80 -22.20 -3.49
C ASN A 187 -15.21 -23.57 -4.06
N SER A 188 -14.26 -24.39 -4.52
CA SER A 188 -14.56 -25.65 -5.19
C SER A 188 -15.18 -26.71 -4.27
N THR A 189 -16.20 -27.38 -4.80
CA THR A 189 -16.77 -28.64 -4.27
C THR A 189 -16.53 -29.82 -5.21
N GLU A 190 -15.75 -29.63 -6.29
CA GLU A 190 -15.54 -30.64 -7.32
C GLU A 190 -14.64 -31.80 -6.86
N LEU A 191 -14.90 -32.98 -7.44
CA LEU A 191 -14.13 -34.19 -7.18
C LEU A 191 -12.64 -33.98 -7.46
N ASN A 192 -11.81 -34.29 -6.47
CA ASN A 192 -10.35 -34.17 -6.53
C ASN A 192 -9.85 -32.76 -6.89
N SER A 193 -10.59 -31.68 -6.62
CA SER A 193 -10.14 -30.32 -6.93
C SER A 193 -8.96 -29.86 -6.08
N VAL A 194 -8.77 -30.47 -4.90
CA VAL A 194 -7.58 -30.31 -4.06
C VAL A 194 -6.73 -31.58 -4.15
N SER A 195 -5.45 -31.45 -4.46
CA SER A 195 -4.57 -32.60 -4.68
C SER A 195 -3.20 -32.41 -4.05
N PHE A 196 -2.73 -33.46 -3.36
CA PHE A 196 -1.41 -33.53 -2.76
C PHE A 196 -0.65 -34.71 -3.36
N VAL A 197 0.60 -34.50 -3.75
CA VAL A 197 1.47 -35.54 -4.33
C VAL A 197 2.85 -35.49 -3.67
N GLY A 198 3.33 -36.64 -3.19
CA GLY A 198 4.60 -36.73 -2.48
C GLY A 198 4.45 -36.41 -0.99
N THR A 199 5.32 -35.57 -0.46
CA THR A 199 5.36 -35.15 0.95
C THR A 199 4.81 -33.75 1.16
N SER A 200 4.13 -33.18 0.16
CA SER A 200 3.54 -31.84 0.20
C SER A 200 2.46 -31.71 1.27
N TYR A 201 2.29 -30.53 1.88
CA TYR A 201 1.25 -30.32 2.90
C TYR A 201 0.86 -28.84 3.06
N ILE A 202 -0.30 -28.63 3.70
CA ILE A 202 -0.75 -27.34 4.23
C ILE A 202 -0.50 -27.33 5.74
N GLN A 203 0.18 -26.29 6.22
CA GLN A 203 0.32 -25.99 7.64
C GLN A 203 -0.62 -24.85 8.01
N GLY A 204 -1.86 -25.20 8.29
CA GLY A 204 -2.98 -24.31 8.57
C GLY A 204 -4.29 -25.06 8.37
N ASP A 205 -5.41 -24.37 8.55
CA ASP A 205 -6.73 -24.92 8.23
C ASP A 205 -6.97 -24.91 6.71
N LEU A 206 -7.74 -25.90 6.22
CA LEU A 206 -8.20 -25.98 4.84
C LEU A 206 -9.73 -25.79 4.80
N TYR A 207 -10.17 -24.73 4.10
CA TYR A 207 -11.57 -24.44 3.87
C TYR A 207 -11.97 -24.84 2.45
N ILE A 208 -12.92 -25.77 2.30
CA ILE A 208 -13.46 -26.19 1.00
C ILE A 208 -14.80 -25.49 0.72
N GLY A 209 -15.29 -25.59 -0.53
CA GLY A 209 -16.54 -24.99 -0.94
C GLY A 209 -17.72 -25.33 -0.03
N SER A 210 -18.64 -24.37 0.16
CA SER A 210 -19.81 -24.53 1.03
C SER A 210 -20.63 -25.76 0.60
N GLY A 211 -20.91 -26.67 1.53
CA GLY A 211 -21.64 -27.91 1.26
C GLY A 211 -20.86 -29.03 0.57
N GLY A 212 -19.57 -28.85 0.26
CA GLY A 212 -18.72 -29.90 -0.31
C GLY A 212 -18.40 -31.04 0.67
N ASP A 213 -18.31 -32.28 0.17
CA ASP A 213 -17.81 -33.42 0.94
C ASP A 213 -16.29 -33.51 0.82
N TYR A 214 -15.58 -33.36 1.95
CA TYR A 214 -14.12 -33.36 2.00
C TYR A 214 -13.48 -34.63 1.42
N ASN A 215 -14.12 -35.80 1.55
CA ASN A 215 -13.60 -37.06 1.02
C ASN A 215 -13.63 -37.10 -0.52
N SER A 216 -14.50 -36.29 -1.12
CA SER A 216 -14.61 -36.16 -2.58
C SER A 216 -13.73 -35.03 -3.10
N VAL A 217 -13.67 -33.89 -2.41
CA VAL A 217 -12.93 -32.71 -2.85
C VAL A 217 -11.42 -32.95 -2.84
N ILE A 218 -10.93 -33.69 -1.84
CA ILE A 218 -9.50 -33.94 -1.66
C ILE A 218 -9.13 -35.28 -2.30
N LYS A 219 -8.16 -35.25 -3.21
CA LYS A 219 -7.59 -36.46 -3.79
C LYS A 219 -6.77 -37.23 -2.75
N GLY A 220 -7.27 -38.38 -2.32
CA GLY A 220 -6.60 -39.26 -1.36
C GLY A 220 -6.88 -38.89 0.10
N ASN A 221 -5.98 -39.23 1.01
CA ASN A 221 -6.17 -38.96 2.43
C ASN A 221 -5.79 -37.52 2.79
N GLY A 222 -6.73 -36.59 2.76
CA GLY A 222 -6.49 -35.18 3.11
C GLY A 222 -5.90 -34.98 4.51
N ALA A 223 -6.27 -35.83 5.48
CA ALA A 223 -5.82 -35.70 6.87
C ALA A 223 -4.32 -35.96 7.05
N SER A 224 -3.64 -36.62 6.11
CA SER A 224 -2.17 -36.76 6.15
C SER A 224 -1.41 -35.57 5.57
N HIS A 225 -2.10 -34.65 4.89
CA HIS A 225 -1.52 -33.52 4.18
C HIS A 225 -1.97 -32.15 4.71
N VAL A 226 -2.97 -32.10 5.59
CA VAL A 226 -3.43 -30.88 6.25
C VAL A 226 -3.13 -30.98 7.74
N ARG A 227 -2.34 -30.05 8.28
CA ARG A 227 -1.95 -30.05 9.71
C ARG A 227 -2.95 -29.33 10.62
N GLY A 228 -3.93 -28.64 10.06
CA GLY A 228 -5.07 -28.06 10.76
C GLY A 228 -6.36 -28.85 10.55
N THR A 229 -7.48 -28.16 10.65
CA THR A 229 -8.82 -28.69 10.39
C THR A 229 -9.17 -28.60 8.90
N ILE A 230 -10.03 -29.52 8.44
CA ILE A 230 -10.64 -29.44 7.12
C ILE A 230 -12.13 -29.17 7.35
N THR A 231 -12.59 -28.00 6.91
CA THR A 231 -13.98 -27.55 7.11
C THR A 231 -14.54 -26.90 5.86
N ASN A 232 -15.85 -26.71 5.81
CA ASN A 232 -16.49 -25.98 4.73
C ASN A 232 -16.49 -24.48 5.02
N LEU A 233 -16.41 -23.68 3.97
CA LEU A 233 -16.77 -22.27 4.03
C LEU A 233 -18.24 -22.12 4.43
N GLU A 234 -18.53 -21.13 5.29
CA GLU A 234 -19.91 -20.78 5.65
C GLU A 234 -20.75 -20.42 4.42
N SER A 235 -20.13 -19.70 3.48
CA SER A 235 -20.71 -19.33 2.19
C SER A 235 -19.62 -19.14 1.15
N LYS A 236 -20.00 -19.16 -0.12
CA LYS A 236 -19.10 -18.87 -1.25
C LYS A 236 -18.48 -17.48 -1.07
N ARG A 237 -17.15 -17.38 -1.27
CA ARG A 237 -16.45 -16.10 -1.25
C ARG A 237 -16.35 -15.54 -2.66
N ASN A 238 -16.72 -14.27 -2.82
CA ASN A 238 -16.61 -13.56 -4.09
C ASN A 238 -15.41 -12.59 -4.05
N TYR A 239 -14.65 -12.57 -5.14
CA TYR A 239 -13.43 -11.78 -5.29
C TYR A 239 -13.47 -11.11 -6.66
N SER A 240 -13.99 -9.88 -6.72
CA SER A 240 -14.03 -9.06 -7.92
C SER A 240 -12.76 -8.23 -8.07
N LEU A 241 -12.33 -7.98 -9.31
CA LEU A 241 -11.25 -7.01 -9.54
C LEU A 241 -11.73 -5.59 -9.22
N PRO A 242 -10.85 -4.74 -8.67
CA PRO A 242 -11.13 -3.31 -8.60
C PRO A 242 -11.15 -2.68 -10.01
N GLU A 243 -11.81 -1.54 -10.16
CA GLU A 243 -11.78 -0.76 -11.39
C GLU A 243 -10.37 -0.21 -11.61
N PHE A 244 -9.87 -0.39 -12.84
CA PHE A 244 -8.56 0.11 -13.22
C PHE A 244 -8.66 1.62 -13.53
N PRO A 245 -7.78 2.46 -12.99
CA PRO A 245 -7.91 3.90 -13.17
C PRO A 245 -7.59 4.33 -14.60
N GLU A 246 -8.31 5.35 -15.07
CA GLU A 246 -7.99 6.06 -16.30
C GLU A 246 -6.64 6.77 -16.17
N PHE A 247 -5.88 6.79 -17.26
CA PHE A 247 -4.57 7.42 -17.27
C PHE A 247 -4.71 8.94 -17.40
N PRO A 248 -3.93 9.75 -16.66
CA PRO A 248 -4.06 11.21 -16.73
C PRO A 248 -3.66 11.73 -18.12
N GLU A 249 -4.56 12.48 -18.76
CA GLU A 249 -4.33 13.07 -20.10
C GLU A 249 -3.71 14.46 -20.07
N ASN A 250 -3.93 15.23 -19.00
CA ASN A 250 -3.57 16.65 -18.91
C ASN A 250 -2.17 16.90 -18.31
N LEU A 251 -1.26 15.94 -18.39
CA LEU A 251 0.11 16.13 -17.88
C LEU A 251 0.97 16.88 -18.92
N PRO A 252 1.79 17.86 -18.51
CA PRO A 252 2.73 18.51 -19.41
C PRO A 252 3.67 17.48 -20.05
N ASN A 253 3.81 17.53 -21.38
CA ASN A 253 4.79 16.71 -22.08
C ASN A 253 6.20 17.24 -21.77
N LYS A 254 7.03 16.38 -21.18
CA LYS A 254 8.41 16.68 -20.76
C LYS A 254 9.46 16.09 -21.69
N GLY A 255 9.05 15.39 -22.75
CA GLY A 255 9.94 14.68 -23.67
C GLY A 255 10.52 13.40 -23.07
N ASP A 256 11.42 12.77 -23.82
CA ASP A 256 12.06 11.53 -23.42
C ASP A 256 13.13 11.76 -22.34
N VAL A 257 13.30 10.80 -21.45
CA VAL A 257 14.37 10.74 -20.45
C VAL A 257 15.32 9.63 -20.82
N ASN A 258 16.59 9.97 -21.02
CA ASN A 258 17.67 9.00 -21.17
C ASN A 258 18.69 9.20 -20.04
N ALA A 259 18.64 8.34 -19.03
CA ALA A 259 19.61 8.33 -17.93
C ALA A 259 20.79 7.43 -18.29
N GLY A 260 21.64 7.93 -19.19
CA GLY A 260 22.84 7.25 -19.69
C GLY A 260 24.08 7.42 -18.79
N TRP A 261 25.17 6.72 -19.13
CA TRP A 261 26.45 6.80 -18.41
C TRP A 261 27.24 8.08 -18.66
N TRP A 262 27.02 8.73 -19.81
CA TRP A 262 27.69 9.99 -20.18
C TRP A 262 26.90 10.74 -21.27
N PRO A 263 26.85 12.09 -21.23
CA PRO A 263 27.24 12.95 -20.11
C PRO A 263 26.24 12.80 -18.96
N ILE A 264 26.72 12.96 -17.72
CA ILE A 264 25.86 13.04 -16.54
C ILE A 264 25.64 14.53 -16.24
N PRO A 265 24.39 15.02 -16.20
CA PRO A 265 24.10 16.41 -15.85
C PRO A 265 24.60 16.78 -14.44
N ASP A 266 24.84 18.06 -14.20
CA ASP A 266 25.09 18.56 -12.84
C ASP A 266 23.90 18.23 -11.93
N GLY A 267 24.16 17.50 -10.84
CA GLY A 267 23.12 16.99 -9.94
C GLY A 267 22.54 15.61 -10.31
N GLY A 268 23.00 15.01 -11.41
CA GLY A 268 22.57 13.69 -11.90
C GLY A 268 21.32 13.76 -12.78
N HIS A 269 20.90 12.60 -13.31
CA HIS A 269 19.62 12.50 -14.02
C HIS A 269 18.48 12.53 -13.01
N ARG A 270 17.57 13.50 -13.15
CA ARG A 270 16.48 13.71 -12.19
C ARG A 270 15.14 13.97 -12.86
N ILE A 271 14.07 13.49 -12.25
CA ILE A 271 12.70 13.96 -12.49
C ILE A 271 12.22 14.67 -11.23
N THR A 272 11.94 15.96 -11.35
CA THR A 272 11.56 16.84 -10.23
C THR A 272 10.16 17.42 -10.37
N GLU A 273 9.44 17.06 -11.43
CA GLU A 273 8.13 17.61 -11.77
C GLU A 273 7.18 16.50 -12.21
N ASN A 274 5.88 16.73 -12.04
CA ASN A 274 4.87 15.89 -12.65
C ASN A 274 4.92 16.04 -14.16
N GLY A 275 4.62 14.99 -14.90
CA GLY A 275 4.70 15.08 -16.35
C GLY A 275 4.44 13.80 -17.10
N TYR A 276 4.22 13.97 -18.39
CA TYR A 276 4.20 12.91 -19.37
C TYR A 276 5.58 12.81 -20.05
N TYR A 277 6.20 11.63 -19.95
CA TYR A 277 7.51 11.30 -20.48
C TYR A 277 7.35 10.11 -21.42
N PRO A 278 7.27 10.31 -22.75
CA PRO A 278 6.94 9.21 -23.67
C PRO A 278 7.82 7.99 -23.46
N ASN A 279 9.15 8.18 -23.40
CA ASN A 279 10.11 7.13 -23.06
C ASN A 279 10.98 7.53 -21.86
N ILE A 280 11.15 6.59 -20.93
CA ILE A 280 12.12 6.67 -19.85
C ILE A 280 13.05 5.46 -19.96
N ASP A 281 14.26 5.69 -20.47
CA ASP A 281 15.30 4.66 -20.58
C ASP A 281 16.43 4.97 -19.58
N VAL A 282 16.70 4.01 -18.68
CA VAL A 282 17.67 4.17 -17.60
C VAL A 282 18.76 3.12 -17.71
N HIS A 283 19.98 3.56 -18.05
CA HIS A 283 21.18 2.70 -18.10
C HIS A 283 22.08 2.89 -16.87
N SER A 284 22.11 4.10 -16.29
CA SER A 284 22.92 4.44 -15.12
C SER A 284 22.08 4.62 -13.85
N GLU A 285 21.76 5.84 -13.46
CA GLU A 285 20.93 6.16 -12.30
C GLU A 285 20.00 7.33 -12.62
N LEU A 286 18.71 7.16 -12.33
CA LEU A 286 17.69 8.18 -12.38
C LEU A 286 17.14 8.39 -10.97
N THR A 287 17.14 9.63 -10.49
CA THR A 287 16.51 10.00 -9.22
C THR A 287 15.16 10.66 -9.47
N ILE A 288 14.12 10.22 -8.77
CA ILE A 288 12.81 10.86 -8.80
C ILE A 288 12.61 11.58 -7.47
N ASP A 289 12.45 12.90 -7.52
CA ASP A 289 12.27 13.73 -6.35
C ASP A 289 10.79 13.82 -5.97
N ILE A 290 10.50 13.45 -4.72
CA ILE A 290 9.15 13.41 -4.16
C ILE A 290 9.17 14.22 -2.86
N ASP A 291 8.36 15.26 -2.83
CA ASP A 291 8.26 16.18 -1.71
C ASP A 291 7.04 15.83 -0.84
N ASN A 292 6.22 16.82 -0.47
CA ASN A 292 5.02 16.59 0.33
C ASN A 292 3.85 16.09 -0.52
N SER A 293 3.88 16.39 -1.82
CA SER A 293 2.83 16.00 -2.77
C SER A 293 3.23 14.77 -3.56
N ASP A 294 2.23 14.02 -4.03
CA ASP A 294 2.48 12.88 -4.89
C ASP A 294 3.13 13.32 -6.21
N ARG A 295 4.20 12.60 -6.58
CA ARG A 295 4.84 12.75 -7.88
C ARG A 295 4.08 11.91 -8.89
N ILE A 296 3.45 12.56 -9.86
CA ILE A 296 2.66 11.88 -10.89
C ILE A 296 3.43 11.85 -12.20
N ILE A 297 3.77 10.65 -12.66
CA ILE A 297 4.49 10.41 -13.91
C ILE A 297 3.63 9.52 -14.80
N ARG A 298 3.43 9.94 -16.05
CA ARG A 298 2.90 9.07 -17.11
C ARG A 298 4.00 8.80 -18.12
N THR A 299 4.11 7.56 -18.59
CA THR A 299 5.03 7.17 -19.65
C THR A 299 4.41 6.09 -20.53
N ASP A 300 4.78 6.06 -21.81
CA ASP A 300 4.38 4.95 -22.69
C ASP A 300 5.31 3.75 -22.46
N SER A 301 6.59 4.03 -22.20
CA SER A 301 7.64 3.03 -22.04
C SER A 301 8.64 3.37 -20.95
N LEU A 302 8.72 2.51 -19.94
CA LEU A 302 9.75 2.54 -18.90
C LEU A 302 10.68 1.33 -19.05
N ARG A 303 11.97 1.58 -19.33
CA ARG A 303 13.00 0.55 -19.40
C ARG A 303 14.15 0.87 -18.45
N VAL A 304 14.48 -0.08 -17.58
CA VAL A 304 15.69 -0.01 -16.75
C VAL A 304 16.60 -1.14 -17.17
N LEU A 305 17.69 -0.76 -17.82
CA LEU A 305 18.51 -1.67 -18.60
C LEU A 305 19.85 -1.93 -17.91
N GLU A 306 20.43 -3.10 -18.18
CA GLU A 306 21.78 -3.47 -17.72
C GLU A 306 21.91 -3.46 -16.18
N SER A 307 22.48 -2.39 -15.61
CA SER A 307 22.64 -2.17 -14.16
C SER A 307 22.00 -0.84 -13.72
N GLY A 308 21.06 -0.33 -14.53
CA GLY A 308 20.34 0.90 -14.31
C GLY A 308 19.57 0.91 -13.00
N LYS A 309 19.45 2.08 -12.37
CA LYS A 309 18.78 2.25 -11.08
C LYS A 309 17.82 3.41 -11.11
N ILE A 310 16.60 3.19 -10.62
CA ILE A 310 15.69 4.27 -10.28
C ILE A 310 15.62 4.37 -8.75
N LYS A 311 15.99 5.53 -8.22
CA LYS A 311 15.90 5.83 -6.79
C LYS A 311 14.83 6.87 -6.54
N LEU A 312 14.10 6.69 -5.44
CA LEU A 312 13.15 7.67 -4.95
C LEU A 312 13.83 8.51 -3.88
N ASN A 313 13.98 9.79 -4.14
CA ASN A 313 14.44 10.75 -3.15
C ASN A 313 13.22 11.42 -2.52
N ARG A 314 12.75 10.80 -1.44
CA ARG A 314 11.54 11.22 -0.73
C ARG A 314 11.93 12.16 0.42
N THR A 315 11.73 13.46 0.22
CA THR A 315 11.99 14.50 1.24
C THR A 315 10.73 14.86 2.03
N GLY A 316 9.55 14.41 1.60
CA GLY A 316 8.28 14.61 2.29
C GLY A 316 7.38 13.37 2.34
N SER A 317 6.07 13.60 2.53
CA SER A 317 5.05 12.57 2.70
C SER A 317 4.51 11.97 1.40
N GLY A 318 4.77 12.59 0.25
CA GLY A 318 4.24 12.14 -1.03
C GLY A 318 4.77 10.76 -1.45
N LYS A 319 4.07 10.12 -2.39
CA LYS A 319 4.51 8.90 -3.08
C LYS A 319 4.70 9.13 -4.58
N LEU A 320 5.37 8.20 -5.25
CA LEU A 320 5.39 8.15 -6.71
C LEU A 320 4.17 7.38 -7.21
N VAL A 321 3.36 8.04 -8.03
CA VAL A 321 2.27 7.43 -8.80
C VAL A 321 2.70 7.38 -10.26
N LEU A 322 2.98 6.17 -10.73
CA LEU A 322 3.55 5.92 -12.04
C LEU A 322 2.53 5.23 -12.94
N TYR A 323 2.13 5.87 -14.03
CA TYR A 323 1.29 5.31 -15.08
C TYR A 323 2.17 4.87 -16.26
N VAL A 324 2.22 3.58 -16.55
CA VAL A 324 2.99 3.01 -17.66
C VAL A 324 2.03 2.38 -18.67
N ALA A 325 1.96 2.93 -19.87
CA ALA A 325 0.89 2.57 -20.82
C ALA A 325 1.12 1.22 -21.49
N ASP A 326 2.35 0.94 -21.93
CA ASP A 326 2.60 -0.20 -22.80
C ASP A 326 3.81 -1.03 -22.37
N THR A 327 5.00 -0.42 -22.26
CA THR A 327 6.24 -1.15 -22.02
C THR A 327 6.78 -0.93 -20.62
N PHE A 328 6.98 -2.03 -19.89
CA PHE A 328 7.75 -2.06 -18.65
C PHE A 328 8.82 -3.15 -18.73
N GLU A 329 10.09 -2.76 -18.66
CA GLU A 329 11.21 -3.68 -18.84
C GLU A 329 12.29 -3.47 -17.78
N LEU A 330 12.68 -4.57 -17.12
CA LEU A 330 13.85 -4.64 -16.25
C LEU A 330 14.81 -5.71 -16.81
N THR A 331 16.05 -5.34 -17.13
CA THR A 331 17.07 -6.30 -17.57
C THR A 331 18.30 -6.31 -16.68
N GLY A 332 19.10 -7.38 -16.78
CA GLY A 332 20.35 -7.55 -16.04
C GLY A 332 20.17 -7.56 -14.52
N GLY A 333 20.79 -6.58 -13.86
CA GLY A 333 20.72 -6.34 -12.42
C GLY A 333 20.03 -5.02 -12.06
N SER A 334 19.18 -4.50 -12.96
CA SER A 334 18.48 -3.23 -12.77
C SER A 334 17.56 -3.22 -11.55
N THR A 335 17.40 -2.05 -10.94
CA THR A 335 16.55 -1.90 -9.76
C THR A 335 15.68 -0.65 -9.79
N ILE A 336 14.48 -0.77 -9.24
CA ILE A 336 13.58 0.35 -8.96
C ILE A 336 13.26 0.35 -7.47
N ASN A 337 13.57 1.46 -6.81
CA ASN A 337 13.31 1.71 -5.40
C ASN A 337 13.89 0.64 -4.45
N TYR A 338 14.97 -0.05 -4.86
CA TYR A 338 15.52 -1.14 -4.07
C TYR A 338 16.08 -0.65 -2.72
N GLY A 339 15.63 -1.28 -1.64
CA GLY A 339 15.91 -0.86 -0.26
C GLY A 339 14.97 0.24 0.28
N GLY A 340 14.06 0.76 -0.54
CA GLY A 340 13.05 1.72 -0.14
C GLY A 340 11.78 1.09 0.45
N ASP A 341 10.80 1.94 0.77
CA ASP A 341 9.48 1.54 1.25
C ASP A 341 8.57 1.15 0.07
N TYR A 342 7.97 -0.03 0.11
CA TYR A 342 7.05 -0.49 -0.95
C TYR A 342 5.75 0.33 -1.02
N ASN A 343 5.41 1.12 0.01
CA ASN A 343 4.27 2.04 -0.02
C ASN A 343 4.58 3.38 -0.71
N SER A 344 5.86 3.65 -1.01
CA SER A 344 6.29 4.92 -1.65
C SER A 344 6.15 4.93 -3.17
N LEU A 345 5.77 3.80 -3.78
CA LEU A 345 5.61 3.64 -5.22
C LEU A 345 4.35 2.84 -5.53
N VAL A 346 3.48 3.40 -6.35
CA VAL A 346 2.37 2.69 -6.98
C VAL A 346 2.54 2.79 -8.50
N MET A 347 2.53 1.65 -9.17
CA MET A 347 2.55 1.58 -10.63
C MET A 347 1.21 1.06 -11.17
N TYR A 348 0.57 1.85 -12.03
CA TYR A 348 -0.55 1.42 -12.86
C TYR A 348 -0.03 1.05 -14.25
N PHE A 349 -0.28 -0.18 -14.69
CA PHE A 349 0.31 -0.72 -15.92
C PHE A 349 -0.75 -1.21 -16.91
N GLY A 350 -0.74 -0.64 -18.12
CA GLY A 350 -1.68 -0.99 -19.20
C GLY A 350 -1.19 -2.09 -20.16
N GLY A 351 0.09 -2.45 -20.10
CA GLY A 351 0.72 -3.41 -21.02
C GLY A 351 0.30 -4.86 -20.78
N ASN A 352 0.84 -5.78 -21.59
CA ASN A 352 0.39 -7.18 -21.61
C ASN A 352 1.16 -8.11 -20.67
N ALA A 353 2.38 -7.76 -20.25
CA ALA A 353 3.20 -8.63 -19.41
C ALA A 353 4.16 -7.83 -18.55
N ILE A 354 4.35 -8.25 -17.30
CA ILE A 354 5.42 -7.79 -16.41
C ILE A 354 6.37 -8.95 -16.21
N LYS A 355 7.63 -8.76 -16.63
CA LYS A 355 8.69 -9.75 -16.45
C LYS A 355 9.77 -9.20 -15.52
N VAL A 356 9.98 -9.88 -14.39
CA VAL A 356 11.04 -9.58 -13.42
C VAL A 356 11.98 -10.78 -13.39
N ASP A 357 13.05 -10.71 -14.18
CA ASP A 357 13.99 -11.82 -14.43
C ASP A 357 15.40 -11.46 -13.96
N GLY A 358 16.35 -12.39 -14.08
CA GLY A 358 17.75 -12.17 -13.74
C GLY A 358 17.93 -11.83 -12.27
N ASN A 359 18.61 -10.72 -11.96
CA ASN A 359 18.75 -10.23 -10.58
C ASN A 359 18.00 -8.91 -10.35
N THR A 360 17.00 -8.63 -11.16
CA THR A 360 16.25 -7.37 -11.10
C THR A 360 15.43 -7.24 -9.82
N LYS A 361 15.16 -6.00 -9.37
CA LYS A 361 14.37 -5.72 -8.15
C LYS A 361 13.41 -4.56 -8.36
N PHE A 362 12.15 -4.77 -7.97
CA PHE A 362 11.13 -3.72 -7.92
C PHE A 362 10.54 -3.66 -6.51
N VAL A 363 10.50 -2.47 -5.92
CA VAL A 363 9.92 -2.25 -4.59
C VAL A 363 8.82 -1.20 -4.69
N GLY A 364 7.57 -1.67 -4.64
CA GLY A 364 6.38 -0.87 -4.90
C GLY A 364 5.13 -1.73 -5.05
N ALA A 365 3.97 -1.10 -5.01
CA ALA A 365 2.71 -1.71 -5.42
C ALA A 365 2.53 -1.65 -6.95
N VAL A 366 1.92 -2.68 -7.51
CA VAL A 366 1.59 -2.79 -8.93
C VAL A 366 0.11 -3.09 -9.08
N PHE A 367 -0.60 -2.31 -9.88
CA PHE A 367 -1.90 -2.67 -10.43
C PHE A 367 -1.77 -2.74 -11.95
N ALA A 368 -1.85 -3.95 -12.49
CA ALA A 368 -1.84 -4.20 -13.92
C ALA A 368 -3.26 -4.46 -14.43
N LEU A 369 -3.67 -3.81 -15.52
CA LEU A 369 -5.01 -3.98 -16.08
C LEU A 369 -5.26 -5.44 -16.51
N LYS A 370 -4.29 -6.03 -17.20
CA LYS A 370 -4.43 -7.33 -17.88
C LYS A 370 -3.14 -8.14 -17.96
N SER A 371 -2.09 -7.70 -17.26
CA SER A 371 -0.75 -8.22 -17.51
C SER A 371 -0.53 -9.56 -16.83
N ASN A 372 -0.01 -10.52 -17.59
CA ASN A 372 0.54 -11.72 -16.99
C ASN A 372 1.85 -11.37 -16.27
N ILE A 373 2.07 -11.99 -15.11
CA ILE A 373 3.22 -11.68 -14.24
C ILE A 373 4.16 -12.87 -14.27
N ASN A 374 5.44 -12.61 -14.58
CA ASN A 374 6.47 -13.64 -14.53
C ASN A 374 7.67 -13.16 -13.71
N ILE A 375 7.91 -13.82 -12.58
CA ILE A 375 9.03 -13.56 -11.67
C ILE A 375 9.97 -14.77 -11.72
N ASN A 376 11.15 -14.60 -12.31
CA ASN A 376 12.09 -15.68 -12.60
C ASN A 376 13.48 -15.44 -12.03
N GLY A 377 14.28 -16.51 -11.97
CA GLY A 377 15.69 -16.43 -11.63
C GLY A 377 15.90 -16.00 -10.19
N SER A 378 16.52 -14.83 -10.00
CA SER A 378 16.64 -14.14 -8.71
C SER A 378 15.91 -12.79 -8.73
N GLY A 379 14.99 -12.60 -9.67
CA GLY A 379 14.10 -11.44 -9.74
C GLY A 379 13.26 -11.32 -8.49
N GLY A 380 12.88 -10.10 -8.11
CA GLY A 380 12.07 -9.88 -6.92
C GLY A 380 11.17 -8.66 -7.02
N ILE A 381 9.90 -8.85 -6.65
CA ILE A 381 8.95 -7.79 -6.34
C ILE A 381 8.72 -7.80 -4.83
N THR A 382 8.88 -6.63 -4.20
CA THR A 382 8.48 -6.38 -2.82
C THR A 382 7.35 -5.36 -2.80
N GLY A 383 6.14 -5.78 -2.44
CA GLY A 383 4.96 -4.91 -2.40
C GLY A 383 3.68 -5.67 -2.77
N HIS A 384 2.63 -4.93 -3.13
CA HIS A 384 1.35 -5.49 -3.56
C HIS A 384 1.30 -5.71 -5.07
N ILE A 385 0.61 -6.74 -5.51
CA ILE A 385 0.31 -6.99 -6.92
C ILE A 385 -1.19 -7.19 -7.05
N VAL A 386 -1.83 -6.39 -7.89
CA VAL A 386 -3.18 -6.57 -8.39
C VAL A 386 -3.08 -6.75 -9.90
N THR A 387 -3.69 -7.79 -10.47
CA THR A 387 -3.71 -7.94 -11.93
C THR A 387 -4.99 -8.58 -12.45
N GLY A 388 -5.50 -8.07 -13.57
CA GLY A 388 -6.52 -8.73 -14.38
C GLY A 388 -5.96 -9.72 -15.41
N GLY A 389 -4.65 -10.02 -15.37
CA GLY A 389 -4.04 -11.08 -16.16
C GLY A 389 -4.57 -12.47 -15.78
N ASN A 390 -4.25 -13.47 -16.60
CA ASN A 390 -4.73 -14.85 -16.42
C ASN A 390 -3.65 -15.83 -15.94
N GLN A 391 -2.40 -15.39 -15.83
CA GLN A 391 -1.28 -16.22 -15.41
C GLN A 391 -0.29 -15.45 -14.54
N ILE A 392 0.10 -16.06 -13.43
CA ILE A 392 1.20 -15.62 -12.57
C ILE A 392 2.16 -16.79 -12.40
N GLU A 393 3.43 -16.56 -12.71
CA GLU A 393 4.49 -17.55 -12.57
C GLU A 393 5.60 -17.00 -11.68
N VAL A 394 5.99 -17.79 -10.68
CA VAL A 394 7.12 -17.51 -9.77
C VAL A 394 8.06 -18.71 -9.82
N THR A 395 9.20 -18.58 -10.51
CA THR A 395 10.21 -19.63 -10.64
C THR A 395 11.63 -19.21 -10.24
N GLY A 396 12.50 -20.20 -10.01
CA GLY A 396 13.89 -20.00 -9.59
C GLY A 396 14.03 -19.75 -8.08
N ASP A 397 15.18 -19.25 -7.64
CA ASP A 397 15.34 -18.73 -6.27
C ASP A 397 14.80 -17.29 -6.18
N ALA A 398 13.76 -17.00 -6.94
CA ALA A 398 13.05 -15.73 -6.88
C ALA A 398 12.45 -15.60 -5.48
N LEU A 399 12.88 -14.56 -4.78
CA LEU A 399 12.29 -14.13 -3.53
C LEU A 399 11.20 -13.11 -3.86
N ALA A 400 9.98 -13.60 -4.05
CA ALA A 400 8.80 -12.78 -4.23
C ALA A 400 8.23 -12.45 -2.83
N HIS A 401 8.65 -11.32 -2.27
CA HIS A 401 8.04 -10.74 -1.07
C HIS A 401 6.76 -9.98 -1.44
N VAL A 402 5.86 -10.68 -2.11
CA VAL A 402 4.59 -10.17 -2.59
C VAL A 402 3.62 -10.17 -1.42
N ARG A 403 3.49 -9.01 -0.78
CA ARG A 403 2.68 -8.76 0.42
C ARG A 403 1.23 -9.20 0.20
N VAL A 404 0.63 -8.75 -0.90
CA VAL A 404 -0.64 -9.27 -1.38
C VAL A 404 -0.51 -9.53 -2.88
N LEU A 405 -0.90 -10.74 -3.31
CA LEU A 405 -1.07 -11.14 -4.69
C LEU A 405 -2.56 -11.32 -4.95
N TYR A 406 -3.18 -10.37 -5.63
CA TYR A 406 -4.61 -10.36 -5.91
C TYR A 406 -4.86 -10.45 -7.42
N ALA A 407 -5.25 -11.63 -7.87
CA ALA A 407 -5.52 -11.91 -9.27
C ALA A 407 -6.57 -13.03 -9.39
N PRO A 408 -7.84 -12.75 -9.02
CA PRO A 408 -8.87 -13.76 -8.85
C PRO A 408 -9.16 -14.61 -10.10
N GLU A 409 -8.73 -14.16 -11.29
CA GLU A 409 -8.90 -14.86 -12.57
C GLU A 409 -7.60 -15.56 -13.06
N ALA A 410 -6.49 -15.39 -12.35
CA ALA A 410 -5.18 -15.90 -12.76
C ALA A 410 -4.85 -17.25 -12.15
N SER A 411 -4.23 -18.13 -12.94
CA SER A 411 -3.59 -19.35 -12.44
C SER A 411 -2.20 -19.03 -11.88
N LEU A 412 -1.93 -19.42 -10.63
CA LEU A 412 -0.64 -19.21 -9.95
C LEU A 412 0.20 -20.48 -10.01
N LEU A 413 1.38 -20.39 -10.62
CA LEU A 413 2.41 -21.43 -10.59
C LEU A 413 3.62 -20.98 -9.76
N VAL A 414 3.96 -21.75 -8.72
CA VAL A 414 5.19 -21.57 -7.93
C VAL A 414 6.09 -22.80 -8.08
N SER A 415 7.25 -22.62 -8.69
CA SER A 415 8.19 -23.72 -8.98
C SER A 415 9.66 -23.29 -8.84
N GLY A 416 10.61 -24.19 -9.10
CA GLY A 416 12.03 -23.83 -9.20
C GLY A 416 12.72 -23.35 -7.91
N SER A 417 12.14 -23.62 -6.73
CA SER A 417 12.51 -23.09 -5.40
C SER A 417 11.90 -21.72 -5.05
N GLY A 418 10.94 -21.26 -5.84
CA GLY A 418 10.25 -19.99 -5.65
C GLY A 418 9.56 -19.92 -4.28
N LYS A 419 9.52 -18.70 -3.75
CA LYS A 419 8.87 -18.39 -2.47
C LYS A 419 7.95 -17.19 -2.64
N VAL A 420 6.69 -17.37 -2.25
CA VAL A 420 5.71 -16.29 -2.12
C VAL A 420 5.47 -16.05 -0.64
N ARG A 421 5.64 -14.82 -0.17
CA ARG A 421 5.35 -14.44 1.23
C ARG A 421 4.38 -13.27 1.29
N GLY A 422 3.17 -13.55 1.76
CA GLY A 422 2.04 -12.63 1.82
C GLY A 422 0.70 -13.35 1.67
N ILE A 423 -0.35 -12.62 1.33
CA ILE A 423 -1.68 -13.18 0.99
C ILE A 423 -1.74 -13.42 -0.52
N ALA A 424 -2.31 -14.54 -0.95
CA ALA A 424 -2.58 -14.80 -2.37
C ALA A 424 -4.06 -15.14 -2.58
N VAL A 425 -4.74 -14.39 -3.45
CA VAL A 425 -6.10 -14.66 -3.92
C VAL A 425 -6.02 -14.79 -5.43
N VAL A 426 -6.17 -16.02 -5.92
CA VAL A 426 -5.96 -16.39 -7.32
C VAL A 426 -7.02 -17.39 -7.78
N LYS A 427 -7.13 -17.66 -9.08
CA LYS A 427 -8.09 -18.65 -9.59
C LYS A 427 -7.75 -20.05 -9.12
N ASP A 428 -6.53 -20.48 -9.38
CA ASP A 428 -6.00 -21.79 -9.00
C ASP A 428 -4.53 -21.68 -8.60
N ILE A 429 -4.09 -22.63 -7.77
CA ILE A 429 -2.75 -22.66 -7.18
C ILE A 429 -2.08 -23.98 -7.54
N SER A 430 -0.88 -23.90 -8.13
CA SER A 430 0.00 -25.02 -8.39
C SER A 430 1.38 -24.75 -7.77
N VAL A 431 1.79 -25.57 -6.80
CA VAL A 431 3.09 -25.45 -6.13
C VAL A 431 3.89 -26.74 -6.34
N LEU A 432 5.04 -26.62 -6.99
CA LEU A 432 5.80 -27.77 -7.46
C LEU A 432 7.20 -27.85 -6.81
N GLY A 433 7.63 -29.05 -6.45
CA GLY A 433 8.98 -29.30 -5.95
C GLY A 433 9.15 -28.88 -4.50
N ASN A 434 10.17 -28.07 -4.19
CA ASN A 434 10.52 -27.64 -2.82
C ASN A 434 10.15 -26.17 -2.57
N CYS A 435 9.02 -25.72 -3.11
CA CYS A 435 8.57 -24.33 -3.07
C CYS A 435 7.64 -24.06 -1.87
N ARG A 436 7.48 -22.76 -1.53
CA ARG A 436 6.63 -22.36 -0.41
C ARG A 436 5.76 -21.14 -0.71
N ILE A 437 4.52 -21.18 -0.22
CA ILE A 437 3.67 -19.99 -0.02
C ILE A 437 3.50 -19.81 1.48
N ILE A 438 3.76 -18.60 1.98
CA ILE A 438 3.74 -18.29 3.42
C ILE A 438 2.81 -17.10 3.63
N LEU A 439 1.71 -17.33 4.32
CA LEU A 439 0.81 -16.28 4.79
C LEU A 439 1.57 -15.35 5.74
N ASP A 440 1.50 -14.06 5.47
CA ASP A 440 2.03 -13.01 6.34
C ASP A 440 0.90 -12.03 6.57
N GLU A 441 0.42 -11.92 7.82
CA GLU A 441 -0.71 -11.07 8.19
C GLU A 441 -0.27 -9.66 8.62
N SER A 442 1.04 -9.39 8.70
CA SER A 442 1.60 -8.09 9.11
C SER A 442 1.55 -7.02 8.00
N LEU A 443 0.50 -7.04 7.19
CA LEU A 443 0.40 -6.28 5.96
C LEU A 443 -0.22 -4.89 6.19
N ASN A 444 0.39 -3.87 5.60
CA ASN A 444 -0.32 -2.62 5.35
C ASN A 444 -1.26 -2.87 4.16
N LEU A 445 -2.56 -2.55 4.29
CA LEU A 445 -3.58 -2.71 3.25
C LEU A 445 -4.10 -1.38 2.70
N ASP A 446 -3.44 -0.25 3.03
CA ASP A 446 -3.85 1.10 2.62
C ASP A 446 -3.98 1.22 1.10
N PHE A 447 -3.06 0.58 0.36
CA PHE A 447 -3.15 0.50 -1.10
C PHE A 447 -4.47 -0.14 -1.56
N PHE A 448 -4.87 -1.29 -1.00
CA PHE A 448 -6.13 -1.95 -1.35
C PHE A 448 -7.35 -1.13 -0.96
N ASN A 449 -7.28 -0.45 0.19
CA ASN A 449 -8.37 0.40 0.67
C ASN A 449 -8.59 1.65 -0.20
N GLN A 450 -7.58 2.05 -1.00
CA GLN A 450 -7.65 3.18 -1.93
C GLN A 450 -8.12 2.79 -3.33
N LEU A 451 -8.20 1.50 -3.67
CA LEU A 451 -8.68 1.05 -4.97
C LEU A 451 -10.21 1.19 -5.05
N ASP A 452 -10.72 1.44 -6.25
CA ASP A 452 -12.15 1.45 -6.52
C ASP A 452 -12.64 0.01 -6.69
N TRP A 453 -13.52 -0.47 -5.80
CA TRP A 453 -14.01 -1.85 -5.84
C TRP A 453 -15.40 -1.99 -6.49
N GLY A 454 -15.93 -0.94 -7.10
CA GLY A 454 -17.26 -0.92 -7.71
C GLY A 454 -18.40 -1.06 -6.69
N THR A 455 -19.65 -0.84 -7.08
CA THR A 455 -20.77 -1.04 -6.15
C THR A 455 -21.01 -2.55 -5.97
N ALA A 456 -21.00 -3.03 -4.73
CA ALA A 456 -21.37 -4.41 -4.45
C ALA A 456 -22.84 -4.60 -4.86
N THR A 457 -23.09 -5.29 -5.98
CA THR A 457 -24.43 -5.80 -6.26
C THR A 457 -24.69 -6.91 -5.26
N ASP A 458 -25.34 -6.59 -4.16
CA ASP A 458 -25.92 -7.59 -3.30
C ASP A 458 -26.97 -8.36 -4.12
N GLY A 459 -26.78 -9.66 -4.24
CA GLY A 459 -27.68 -10.56 -4.96
C GLY A 459 -29.02 -10.75 -4.22
N SER A 460 -29.74 -9.67 -3.91
CA SER A 460 -31.02 -9.70 -3.19
C SER A 460 -32.13 -8.89 -3.88
N GLY A 461 -32.09 -8.75 -5.20
CA GLY A 461 -33.16 -8.16 -6.01
C GLY A 461 -34.18 -9.17 -6.57
N GLY A 462 -34.73 -10.05 -5.73
CA GLY A 462 -35.82 -10.94 -6.12
C GLY A 462 -37.13 -10.17 -6.33
N THR A 463 -37.41 -9.76 -7.55
CA THR A 463 -38.72 -9.21 -7.94
C THR A 463 -39.74 -10.34 -8.01
N TRP A 464 -40.61 -10.41 -7.02
CA TRP A 464 -41.87 -11.15 -7.13
C TRP A 464 -42.81 -10.37 -8.04
N LEU A 465 -42.96 -10.81 -9.28
CA LEU A 465 -44.14 -10.55 -10.08
C LEU A 465 -44.91 -11.87 -10.21
N GLN A 466 -46.04 -11.95 -9.53
CA GLN A 466 -47.15 -12.82 -9.92
C GLN A 466 -48.48 -12.13 -9.65
N GLY A 467 -49.35 -12.21 -10.66
CA GLY A 467 -50.80 -12.41 -10.49
C GLY A 467 -51.64 -11.17 -10.24
#